data_AF-A0A1F6CD78-F1
#
_entry.id   AF-A0A1F6CD78-F1
#
_cell.length_a   1.000
_cell.length_b   1.000
_cell.length_c   1.000
_cell.angle_alpha   90.00
_cell.angle_beta   90.00
_cell.angle_gamma   90.00
#
_symmetry.space_group_name_H-M   'P 1'
#
loop_
_entity.id
_entity.type
_entity.pdbx_description
1 polymer ?
#
loop_
_entity_poly.entity_id
_entity_poly.type
_entity_poly.pdbx_seq_one_letter_code
_entity_poly.pdbx_strand_id
1 'polypeptide(L)'
;MTALCLVAAAFAQDVRVSNVLGKHFPAHGRVIELELPDEMDGAWFIIGWIKADGQQVGMRRVGRAGRHCYDMRRNPDWQGQIQAVAVNLTGVRGRVKEPAFLDEIDMFWEPEWITPSVVNVLTGHTLFSRSWEVILLLVFGLVVVFFRWKKRSMALCVVLGFGFVWGVMDLRNVYDHGVVVCKTEKYRLAMPPLAEAKVFADRASEIIGRGTWSPGPLRGVSGNFIKYRLAGHPYVPPGADPPARYLITQTPGEGTILLQHANYYLVQKDRP
;
A
#
# COMPACT_ATOMS: atom_id res chain seq x y z
N MET A 1 13.67 30.72 -12.19
CA MET A 1 13.26 29.67 -13.14
C MET A 1 13.63 28.29 -12.58
N THR A 2 13.02 27.91 -11.46
CA THR A 2 13.37 26.70 -10.68
C THR A 2 12.09 26.03 -10.17
N ALA A 3 11.09 26.04 -11.04
CA ALA A 3 9.80 25.37 -10.88
C ALA A 3 9.56 24.29 -11.96
N LEU A 4 10.49 24.14 -12.92
CA LEU A 4 10.42 23.18 -14.01
C LEU A 4 11.62 22.23 -13.90
N CYS A 5 11.39 21.07 -13.26
CA CYS A 5 12.15 19.81 -13.40
C CYS A 5 11.65 18.76 -12.39
N LEU A 6 10.75 19.13 -11.47
CA LEU A 6 10.10 18.23 -10.51
C LEU A 6 9.11 17.21 -11.13
N VAL A 7 9.10 17.05 -12.46
CA VAL A 7 8.13 16.23 -13.22
C VAL A 7 8.78 15.01 -13.89
N ALA A 8 10.12 14.91 -13.96
CA ALA A 8 10.76 13.94 -14.85
C ALA A 8 10.73 12.46 -14.41
N ALA A 9 10.11 12.12 -13.28
CA ALA A 9 9.93 10.73 -12.86
C ALA A 9 8.55 10.48 -12.22
N ALA A 10 7.52 11.22 -12.66
CA ALA A 10 6.13 10.85 -12.41
C ALA A 10 5.80 9.57 -13.23
N PHE A 11 6.20 8.40 -12.72
CA PHE A 11 5.52 7.12 -12.91
C PHE A 11 4.95 6.76 -14.30
N ALA A 12 5.61 7.03 -15.44
CA ALA A 12 5.24 6.52 -16.79
C ALA A 12 3.76 6.65 -17.22
N GLN A 13 2.98 7.44 -16.50
CA GLN A 13 1.62 7.87 -16.76
C GLN A 13 1.64 9.34 -16.44
N ASP A 14 1.04 10.13 -17.32
CA ASP A 14 1.02 11.59 -17.38
C ASP A 14 0.26 12.22 -16.17
N VAL A 15 0.64 11.83 -14.96
CA VAL A 15 0.03 12.23 -13.70
C VAL A 15 0.74 13.49 -13.25
N ARG A 16 0.24 14.64 -13.72
CA ARG A 16 0.68 15.95 -13.25
C ARG A 16 0.42 16.07 -11.75
N VAL A 17 1.49 15.91 -10.96
CA VAL A 17 1.49 16.22 -9.54
C VAL A 17 1.23 17.71 -9.40
N SER A 18 0.00 18.08 -9.05
CA SER A 18 -0.51 19.44 -9.16
C SER A 18 -0.46 20.20 -7.83
N ASN A 19 -0.32 19.48 -6.71
CA ASN A 19 -0.51 20.08 -5.40
C ASN A 19 0.52 19.61 -4.37
N VAL A 20 1.43 20.50 -3.98
CA VAL A 20 2.49 20.24 -3.01
C VAL A 20 1.97 20.55 -1.61
N LEU A 21 1.92 19.55 -0.74
CA LEU A 21 1.35 19.67 0.62
C LEU A 21 2.38 20.10 1.66
N GLY A 22 3.67 19.92 1.37
CA GLY A 22 4.76 20.25 2.28
C GLY A 22 6.13 20.11 1.62
N LYS A 23 7.11 20.86 2.12
CA LYS A 23 8.51 20.82 1.69
C LYS A 23 9.45 20.80 2.88
N HIS A 24 10.59 20.14 2.74
CA HIS A 24 11.71 20.10 3.68
C HIS A 24 11.29 19.88 5.15
N PHE A 25 10.75 18.71 5.46
CA PHE A 25 10.32 18.37 6.81
C PHE A 25 10.76 16.97 7.24
N PRO A 26 10.96 16.75 8.56
CA PRO A 26 11.15 15.41 9.09
C PRO A 26 9.82 14.63 9.06
N ALA A 27 9.78 13.47 8.40
CA ALA A 27 8.58 12.66 8.27
C ALA A 27 8.20 11.88 9.53
N HIS A 28 9.14 11.69 10.47
CA HIS A 28 8.92 10.85 11.63
C HIS A 28 7.70 11.28 12.45
N GLY A 29 6.76 10.35 12.66
CA GLY A 29 5.53 10.59 13.42
C GLY A 29 4.50 11.49 12.74
N ARG A 30 4.78 12.01 11.54
CA ARG A 30 3.86 12.92 10.83
C ARG A 30 2.90 12.20 9.91
N VAL A 31 1.74 12.81 9.74
CA VAL A 31 0.63 12.34 8.90
C VAL A 31 0.24 13.41 7.89
N ILE A 32 -0.54 13.02 6.90
CA ILE A 32 -1.03 13.92 5.86
C ILE A 32 -2.51 14.19 6.11
N GLU A 33 -2.88 15.45 6.28
CA GLU A 33 -4.28 15.89 6.35
C GLU A 33 -4.69 16.44 4.99
N LEU A 34 -5.80 15.94 4.44
CA LEU A 34 -6.41 16.45 3.21
C LEU A 34 -7.86 16.84 3.48
N GLU A 35 -8.29 17.92 2.84
CA GLU A 35 -9.68 18.37 2.75
C GLU A 35 -10.15 18.16 1.31
N LEU A 36 -10.98 17.14 1.11
CA LEU A 36 -11.47 16.71 -0.20
C LEU A 36 -12.93 17.11 -0.38
N PRO A 37 -13.34 17.60 -1.57
CA PRO A 37 -14.74 17.86 -1.87
C PRO A 37 -15.53 16.55 -1.96
N ASP A 38 -16.86 16.63 -1.77
CA ASP A 38 -17.77 15.47 -1.76
C ASP A 38 -17.70 14.62 -3.04
N GLU A 39 -17.44 15.29 -4.17
CA GLU A 39 -17.28 14.67 -5.50
C GLU A 39 -16.08 13.71 -5.59
N MET A 40 -15.11 13.85 -4.68
CA MET A 40 -13.89 13.03 -4.63
C MET A 40 -13.98 11.89 -3.60
N ASP A 41 -15.10 11.69 -2.91
CA ASP A 41 -15.26 10.53 -2.03
C ASP A 41 -15.18 9.23 -2.84
N GLY A 42 -14.37 8.28 -2.38
CA GLY A 42 -14.15 7.02 -3.09
C GLY A 42 -13.20 7.11 -4.29
N ALA A 43 -12.79 8.31 -4.72
CA ALA A 43 -11.87 8.45 -5.85
C ALA A 43 -10.45 7.98 -5.49
N TRP A 44 -9.81 7.24 -6.39
CA TRP A 44 -8.41 6.85 -6.20
C TRP A 44 -7.47 8.01 -6.50
N PHE A 45 -6.50 8.22 -5.63
CA PHE A 45 -5.46 9.21 -5.82
C PHE A 45 -4.09 8.68 -5.38
N ILE A 46 -3.04 9.41 -5.75
CA ILE A 46 -1.65 9.07 -5.44
C ILE A 46 -1.07 10.16 -4.55
N ILE A 47 -0.50 9.74 -3.43
CA ILE A 47 0.39 10.54 -2.60
C ILE A 47 1.81 10.20 -3.00
N GLY A 48 2.54 11.16 -3.54
CA GLY A 48 3.95 11.03 -3.92
C GLY A 48 4.85 11.85 -3.01
N TRP A 49 6.03 11.34 -2.66
CA TRP A 49 7.04 12.08 -1.93
C TRP A 49 8.45 11.81 -2.44
N ILE A 50 9.33 12.78 -2.19
CA ILE A 50 10.75 12.76 -2.56
C ILE A 50 11.57 12.77 -1.28
N LYS A 51 12.37 11.73 -1.08
CA LYS A 51 13.30 11.60 0.05
C LYS A 51 14.55 12.48 -0.15
N ALA A 52 15.31 12.69 0.92
CA ALA A 52 16.56 13.46 0.85
C ALA A 52 17.60 12.92 -0.15
N ASP A 53 17.60 11.61 -0.39
CA ASP A 53 18.44 10.91 -1.37
C ASP A 53 17.96 11.10 -2.83
N GLY A 54 16.87 11.84 -3.05
CA GLY A 54 16.24 12.03 -4.37
C GLY A 54 15.35 10.88 -4.81
N GLN A 55 15.22 9.81 -4.00
CA GLN A 55 14.33 8.70 -4.29
C GLN A 55 12.87 9.16 -4.24
N GLN A 56 12.11 8.83 -5.29
CA GLN A 56 10.69 9.12 -5.38
C GLN A 56 9.88 7.89 -5.01
N VAL A 57 8.88 8.07 -4.15
CA VAL A 57 7.98 7.00 -3.71
C VAL A 57 6.54 7.50 -3.87
N GLY A 58 5.67 6.62 -4.34
CA GLY A 58 4.25 6.90 -4.53
C GLY A 58 3.41 5.83 -3.87
N MET A 59 2.31 6.24 -3.25
CA MET A 59 1.34 5.34 -2.65
C MET A 59 -0.07 5.72 -3.06
N ARG A 60 -0.83 4.71 -3.47
CA ARG A 60 -2.23 4.87 -3.85
C ARG A 60 -3.12 4.89 -2.60
N ARG A 61 -4.10 5.80 -2.57
CA ARG A 61 -5.09 5.97 -1.50
C ARG A 61 -6.47 6.22 -2.09
N VAL A 62 -7.51 5.99 -1.29
CA VAL A 62 -8.88 6.33 -1.63
C VAL A 62 -9.28 7.60 -0.91
N GLY A 63 -9.85 8.55 -1.66
CA GLY A 63 -10.36 9.82 -1.15
C GLY A 63 -11.50 9.59 -0.17
N ARG A 64 -11.48 10.37 0.91
CA ARG A 64 -12.56 10.51 1.88
C ARG A 64 -13.01 11.96 1.86
N ALA A 65 -14.27 12.22 1.51
CA ALA A 65 -14.80 13.58 1.47
C ALA A 65 -14.77 14.24 2.84
N GLY A 66 -14.51 15.54 2.87
CA GLY A 66 -14.25 16.29 4.09
C GLY A 66 -12.79 16.26 4.48
N ARG A 67 -12.52 16.54 5.76
CA ARG A 67 -11.18 16.70 6.31
C ARG A 67 -10.74 15.43 7.02
N HIS A 68 -9.73 14.76 6.46
CA HIS A 68 -9.29 13.45 6.90
C HIS A 68 -7.76 13.35 6.96
N CYS A 69 -7.26 12.55 7.90
CA CYS A 69 -5.84 12.22 8.01
C CYS A 69 -5.54 10.88 7.34
N TYR A 70 -4.38 10.78 6.69
CA TYR A 70 -3.90 9.57 6.05
C TYR A 70 -2.61 9.13 6.73
N ASP A 71 -2.61 7.89 7.24
CA ASP A 71 -1.44 7.36 7.93
C ASP A 71 -0.37 6.93 6.91
N MET A 72 0.76 7.64 6.97
CA MET A 72 1.94 7.37 6.14
C MET A 72 3.01 6.58 6.91
N ARG A 73 2.91 6.53 8.24
CA ARG A 73 3.94 5.98 9.14
C ARG A 73 4.14 4.47 8.97
N ARG A 74 3.14 3.78 8.41
CA ARG A 74 3.22 2.35 8.05
C ARG A 74 4.18 2.09 6.89
N ASN A 75 4.47 3.09 6.08
CA ASN A 75 5.36 2.92 4.94
C ASN A 75 6.83 3.04 5.41
N PRO A 76 7.68 2.02 5.20
CA PRO A 76 9.09 2.08 5.59
C PRO A 76 9.85 3.22 4.90
N ASP A 77 9.40 3.66 3.72
CA ASP A 77 9.98 4.79 2.98
C ASP A 77 9.52 6.16 3.52
N TRP A 78 8.60 6.20 4.49
CA TRP A 78 8.14 7.42 5.17
C TRP A 78 8.95 7.69 6.44
N GLN A 79 10.27 7.87 6.27
CA GLN A 79 11.20 8.13 7.37
C GLN A 79 12.27 9.14 6.96
N GLY A 80 12.89 9.79 7.95
CA GLY A 80 13.95 10.77 7.71
C GLY A 80 13.44 12.10 7.15
N GLN A 81 14.30 12.77 6.37
CA GLN A 81 13.99 14.06 5.76
C GLN A 81 13.31 13.88 4.40
N ILE A 82 12.15 14.52 4.25
CA ILE A 82 11.38 14.55 3.01
C ILE A 82 11.52 15.93 2.38
N GLN A 83 11.98 15.95 1.13
CA GLN A 83 12.16 17.20 0.38
C GLN A 83 10.83 17.79 -0.05
N ALA A 84 9.91 16.95 -0.55
CA ALA A 84 8.59 17.36 -0.97
C ALA A 84 7.60 16.20 -0.85
N VAL A 85 6.36 16.53 -0.52
CA VAL A 85 5.22 15.61 -0.63
C VAL A 85 4.10 16.30 -1.40
N ALA A 86 3.43 15.55 -2.25
CA ALA A 86 2.44 16.08 -3.15
C ALA A 86 1.38 15.03 -3.51
N VAL A 87 0.25 15.51 -3.98
CA VAL A 87 -0.85 14.68 -4.48
C VAL A 87 -1.14 14.99 -5.93
N ASN A 88 -1.69 14.01 -6.64
CA ASN A 88 -2.15 14.18 -8.02
C ASN A 88 -3.55 14.82 -8.13
N LEU A 89 -4.15 15.24 -7.01
CA LEU A 89 -5.47 15.88 -6.99
C LEU A 89 -5.37 17.39 -7.14
N THR A 90 -6.19 17.94 -8.02
CA THR A 90 -6.34 19.38 -8.26
C THR A 90 -7.38 19.97 -7.31
N GLY A 91 -7.19 21.22 -6.85
CA GLY A 91 -8.18 21.93 -6.03
C GLY A 91 -8.32 21.46 -4.57
N VAL A 92 -7.49 20.51 -4.13
CA VAL A 92 -7.51 19.97 -2.76
C VAL A 92 -6.71 20.87 -1.82
N ARG A 93 -7.11 20.97 -0.55
CA ARG A 93 -6.25 21.56 0.48
C ARG A 93 -5.64 20.44 1.29
N GLY A 94 -4.36 20.55 1.61
CA GLY A 94 -3.74 19.58 2.48
C GLY A 94 -2.45 20.09 3.08
N ARG A 95 -2.03 19.40 4.14
CA ARG A 95 -0.81 19.74 4.89
C ARG A 95 -0.26 18.51 5.59
N VAL A 96 1.02 18.59 5.91
CA VAL A 96 1.66 17.64 6.81
C VAL A 96 1.55 18.17 8.23
N LYS A 97 1.07 17.34 9.16
CA LYS A 97 0.89 17.69 10.57
C LYS A 97 1.31 16.55 11.49
N GLU A 98 1.49 16.88 12.76
CA GLU A 98 1.50 15.87 13.82
C GLU A 98 0.06 15.45 14.13
N PRO A 99 -0.20 14.15 14.35
CA PRO A 99 -1.54 13.65 14.61
C PRO A 99 -2.00 14.06 16.01
N ALA A 100 -3.19 14.65 16.09
CA ALA A 100 -3.94 14.79 17.33
C ALA A 100 -4.66 13.48 17.66
N PHE A 101 -5.18 13.37 18.88
CA PHE A 101 -5.94 12.20 19.33
C PHE A 101 -7.09 11.83 18.37
N LEU A 102 -7.88 12.83 17.95
CA LEU A 102 -8.99 12.60 17.02
C LEU A 102 -8.52 12.20 15.61
N ASP A 103 -7.32 12.62 15.20
CA ASP A 103 -6.75 12.17 13.92
C ASP A 103 -6.38 10.69 13.98
N GLU A 104 -5.89 10.21 15.12
CA GLU A 104 -5.60 8.77 15.32
C GLU A 104 -6.87 7.93 15.26
N ILE A 105 -7.96 8.42 15.84
CA ILE A 105 -9.28 7.76 15.73
C ILE A 105 -9.77 7.79 14.28
N ASP A 106 -9.69 8.93 13.59
CA ASP A 106 -10.07 9.04 12.17
C ASP A 106 -9.28 8.08 11.27
N MET A 107 -7.95 7.99 11.47
CA MET A 107 -7.10 7.06 10.72
C MET A 107 -7.37 5.60 11.08
N PHE A 108 -7.73 5.30 12.33
CA PHE A 108 -8.09 3.95 12.74
C PHE A 108 -9.39 3.46 12.09
N TRP A 109 -10.33 4.37 11.84
CA TRP A 109 -11.58 4.09 11.12
C TRP A 109 -11.42 4.09 9.60
N GLU A 110 -10.23 4.41 9.07
CA GLU A 110 -9.96 4.25 7.64
C GLU A 110 -10.11 2.76 7.29
N PRO A 111 -10.98 2.40 6.31
CA PRO A 111 -11.17 1.02 5.93
C PRO A 111 -9.89 0.47 5.31
N GLU A 112 -9.47 -0.71 5.76
CA GLU A 112 -8.37 -1.40 5.09
C GLU A 112 -8.88 -1.99 3.78
N TRP A 113 -8.42 -1.43 2.65
CA TRP A 113 -8.81 -1.91 1.34
C TRP A 113 -8.28 -3.32 1.12
N ILE A 114 -9.16 -4.22 0.68
CA ILE A 114 -8.80 -5.60 0.35
C ILE A 114 -7.80 -5.58 -0.81
N THR A 115 -6.53 -5.73 -0.48
CA THR A 115 -5.49 -6.10 -1.44
C THR A 115 -5.30 -7.62 -1.37
N PRO A 116 -4.88 -8.30 -2.45
CA PRO A 116 -4.56 -9.73 -2.39
C PRO A 116 -3.57 -10.14 -1.29
N SER A 117 -2.76 -9.21 -0.78
CA SER A 117 -1.90 -9.42 0.40
C SER A 117 -2.64 -9.48 1.74
N VAL A 118 -3.85 -8.90 1.85
CA VAL A 118 -4.65 -8.85 3.10
C VAL A 118 -5.62 -10.03 3.23
N VAL A 119 -5.76 -10.85 2.18
CA VAL A 119 -6.73 -11.97 2.14
C VAL A 119 -6.49 -12.99 3.27
N ASN A 120 -5.27 -13.08 3.80
CA ASN A 120 -4.93 -14.03 4.87
C ASN A 120 -4.44 -13.38 6.17
N VAL A 121 -4.27 -12.05 6.24
CA VAL A 121 -3.74 -11.38 7.45
C VAL A 121 -4.33 -9.98 7.58
N LEU A 122 -5.05 -9.74 8.68
CA LEU A 122 -5.67 -8.47 9.10
C LEU A 122 -4.67 -7.49 9.73
N THR A 123 -3.48 -7.40 9.16
CA THR A 123 -2.32 -6.70 9.75
C THR A 123 -2.28 -5.19 9.53
N GLY A 124 -3.26 -4.58 8.86
CA GLY A 124 -3.12 -3.18 8.49
C GLY A 124 -3.27 -2.23 9.66
N HIS A 125 -4.26 -2.44 10.53
CA HIS A 125 -4.68 -1.38 11.45
C HIS A 125 -3.62 -1.00 12.47
N THR A 126 -3.50 0.31 12.67
CA THR A 126 -2.64 0.93 13.68
C THR A 126 -3.45 1.94 14.45
N LEU A 127 -3.17 2.03 15.75
CA LEU A 127 -3.71 3.05 16.63
C LEU A 127 -2.55 3.61 17.47
N PHE A 128 -2.35 4.93 17.46
CA PHE A 128 -1.22 5.59 18.13
C PHE A 128 0.15 5.04 17.69
N SER A 129 0.34 4.80 16.38
CA SER A 129 1.55 4.17 15.81
C SER A 129 1.86 2.76 16.35
N ARG A 130 0.95 2.12 17.07
CA ARG A 130 1.07 0.72 17.51
C ARG A 130 0.20 -0.17 16.65
N SER A 131 0.66 -1.39 16.41
CA SER A 131 -0.12 -2.37 15.67
C SER A 131 -1.38 -2.74 16.45
N TRP A 132 -2.47 -3.02 15.75
CA TRP A 132 -3.75 -3.32 16.35
C TRP A 132 -3.69 -4.51 17.31
N GLU A 133 -2.85 -5.51 17.03
CA GLU A 133 -2.64 -6.68 17.87
C GLU A 133 -2.06 -6.31 19.24
N VAL A 134 -1.14 -5.34 19.29
CA VAL A 134 -0.58 -4.84 20.56
C VAL A 134 -1.68 -4.16 21.37
N ILE A 135 -2.56 -3.38 20.72
CA ILE A 135 -3.68 -2.72 21.39
C ILE A 135 -4.69 -3.76 21.91
N LEU A 136 -5.03 -4.76 21.10
CA LEU A 136 -5.89 -5.87 21.51
C LEU A 136 -5.31 -6.64 22.71
N LEU A 137 -4.00 -6.85 22.74
CA LEU A 137 -3.31 -7.48 23.88
C LEU A 137 -3.39 -6.62 25.15
N LEU A 138 -3.27 -5.30 25.04
CA LEU A 138 -3.46 -4.39 26.18
C LEU A 138 -4.91 -4.42 26.68
N VAL A 139 -5.88 -4.37 25.78
CA VAL A 139 -7.31 -4.48 26.10
C VAL A 139 -7.61 -5.83 26.77
N PHE A 140 -7.03 -6.92 26.25
CA PHE A 140 -7.11 -8.25 26.87
C PHE A 140 -6.64 -8.22 28.32
N GLY A 141 -5.44 -7.68 28.57
CA GLY A 141 -4.88 -7.55 29.91
C GLY A 141 -5.78 -6.76 30.85
N LEU A 142 -6.31 -5.61 30.40
CA LEU A 142 -7.23 -4.78 31.18
C LEU A 142 -8.52 -5.52 31.54
N VAL A 143 -9.10 -6.25 30.59
CA VAL A 143 -10.34 -7.03 30.81
C VAL A 143 -10.09 -8.18 31.78
N VAL A 144 -8.97 -8.89 31.66
CA VAL A 144 -8.58 -9.95 32.59
C VAL A 144 -8.41 -9.40 34.00
N VAL A 145 -7.70 -8.27 34.16
CA VAL A 145 -7.52 -7.60 35.47
C VAL A 145 -8.87 -7.17 36.05
N PHE A 146 -9.76 -6.60 35.23
CA PHE A 146 -11.09 -6.19 35.65
C PHE A 146 -11.92 -7.38 36.18
N PHE A 147 -11.99 -8.48 35.44
CA PHE A 147 -12.71 -9.67 35.91
C PHE A 147 -12.05 -10.34 37.11
N ARG A 148 -10.70 -10.29 37.19
CA ARG A 148 -9.96 -10.80 38.34
C ARG A 148 -10.24 -10.00 39.60
N TRP A 149 -10.43 -8.69 39.49
CA TRP A 149 -10.84 -7.82 40.59
C TRP A 149 -12.23 -8.20 41.13
N LYS A 150 -13.13 -8.69 40.26
CA LYS A 150 -14.44 -9.25 40.65
C LYS A 150 -14.37 -10.66 41.26
N LYS A 151 -13.19 -11.10 41.71
CA LYS A 151 -12.94 -12.38 42.39
C LYS A 151 -13.36 -13.61 41.57
N ARG A 152 -13.36 -13.53 40.24
CA ARG A 152 -13.58 -14.69 39.35
C ARG A 152 -12.33 -15.58 39.27
N SER A 153 -12.50 -16.84 38.88
CA SER A 153 -11.37 -17.76 38.66
C SER A 153 -10.50 -17.25 37.50
N MET A 154 -9.18 -17.46 37.59
CA MET A 154 -8.23 -16.99 36.56
C MET A 154 -8.59 -17.53 35.17
N ALA A 155 -8.95 -18.82 35.09
CA ALA A 155 -9.38 -19.45 33.85
C ALA A 155 -10.60 -18.74 33.22
N LEU A 156 -11.61 -18.42 34.03
CA LEU A 156 -12.80 -17.70 33.55
C LEU A 156 -12.44 -16.28 33.08
N CYS A 157 -11.56 -15.56 33.80
CA CYS A 157 -11.11 -14.23 33.39
C CYS A 157 -10.42 -14.26 32.02
N VAL A 158 -9.53 -15.24 31.79
CA VAL A 158 -8.82 -15.41 30.52
C VAL A 158 -9.80 -15.71 29.38
N VAL A 159 -10.75 -16.63 29.59
CA VAL A 159 -11.76 -16.97 28.57
C VAL A 159 -12.65 -15.76 28.25
N LEU A 160 -13.11 -15.02 29.26
CA LEU A 160 -13.91 -13.81 29.06
C LEU A 160 -13.13 -12.69 28.37
N GLY A 161 -11.87 -12.48 28.76
CA GLY A 161 -10.98 -11.52 28.12
C GLY A 161 -10.74 -11.86 26.65
N PHE A 162 -10.51 -13.14 26.36
CA PHE A 162 -10.34 -13.62 24.99
C PHE A 162 -11.62 -13.40 24.18
N GLY A 163 -12.77 -13.82 24.69
CA GLY A 163 -14.06 -13.63 24.02
C GLY A 163 -14.38 -12.16 23.75
N PHE A 164 -14.06 -11.26 24.68
CA PHE A 164 -14.24 -9.83 24.49
C PHE A 164 -13.35 -9.27 23.36
N VAL A 165 -12.05 -9.56 23.42
CA VAL A 165 -11.06 -9.06 22.44
C VAL A 165 -11.32 -9.64 21.07
N TRP A 166 -11.68 -10.92 21.00
CA TRP A 166 -12.13 -11.58 19.78
C TRP A 166 -13.34 -10.86 19.18
N GLY A 167 -14.36 -10.56 19.99
CA GLY A 167 -15.54 -9.82 19.54
C GLY A 167 -15.23 -8.41 19.02
N VAL A 168 -14.30 -7.69 19.67
CA VAL A 168 -13.85 -6.36 19.21
C VAL A 168 -13.12 -6.46 17.87
N MET A 169 -12.23 -7.46 17.73
CA MET A 169 -11.53 -7.73 16.47
C MET A 169 -12.52 -8.06 15.35
N ASP A 170 -13.46 -8.98 15.61
CA ASP A 170 -14.46 -9.41 14.62
C ASP A 170 -15.36 -8.25 14.19
N LEU A 171 -15.84 -7.44 15.14
CA LEU A 171 -16.65 -6.25 14.84
C LEU A 171 -15.89 -5.25 13.95
N ARG A 172 -14.59 -5.04 14.18
CA ARG A 172 -13.76 -4.18 13.34
C ARG A 172 -13.64 -4.72 11.91
N ASN A 173 -13.48 -6.04 11.77
CA ASN A 173 -13.38 -6.71 10.48
C ASN A 173 -14.70 -6.62 9.71
N VAL A 174 -15.82 -6.87 10.38
CA VAL A 174 -17.17 -6.73 9.80
C VAL A 174 -17.40 -5.29 9.34
N TYR A 175 -16.97 -4.30 10.13
CA TYR A 175 -17.03 -2.91 9.72
C TYR A 175 -16.19 -2.64 8.45
N ASP A 176 -14.95 -3.12 8.38
CA ASP A 176 -14.10 -2.95 7.18
C ASP A 176 -14.78 -3.54 5.95
N HIS A 177 -15.25 -4.78 6.04
CA HIS A 177 -15.91 -5.46 4.92
C HIS A 177 -17.19 -4.72 4.52
N GLY A 178 -18.01 -4.30 5.48
CA GLY A 178 -19.22 -3.52 5.22
C GLY A 178 -18.93 -2.21 4.51
N VAL A 179 -17.95 -1.43 5.00
CA VAL A 179 -17.58 -0.14 4.37
C VAL A 179 -16.97 -0.36 2.98
N VAL A 180 -16.10 -1.35 2.81
CA VAL A 180 -15.48 -1.65 1.51
C VAL A 180 -16.55 -2.09 0.51
N VAL A 181 -17.48 -2.97 0.88
CA VAL A 181 -18.58 -3.41 0.01
C VAL A 181 -19.46 -2.22 -0.37
N CYS A 182 -19.95 -1.45 0.61
CA CYS A 182 -20.80 -0.29 0.34
C CYS A 182 -20.10 0.75 -0.54
N LYS A 183 -18.81 1.04 -0.31
CA LYS A 183 -18.05 1.97 -1.16
C LYS A 183 -17.80 1.40 -2.55
N THR A 184 -17.51 0.10 -2.65
CA THR A 184 -17.29 -0.57 -3.94
C THR A 184 -18.56 -0.55 -4.80
N GLU A 185 -19.71 -0.82 -4.20
CA GLU A 185 -21.02 -0.74 -4.86
C GLU A 185 -21.38 0.70 -5.24
N LYS A 186 -21.26 1.63 -4.28
CA LYS A 186 -21.62 3.04 -4.47
C LYS A 186 -20.78 3.71 -5.56
N TYR A 187 -19.47 3.46 -5.56
CA TYR A 187 -18.53 4.12 -6.46
C TYR A 187 -18.13 3.26 -7.67
N ARG A 188 -18.75 2.08 -7.84
CA ARG A 188 -18.38 1.10 -8.88
C ARG A 188 -16.87 0.88 -8.98
N LEU A 189 -16.20 0.83 -7.83
CA LEU A 189 -14.75 0.66 -7.79
C LEU A 189 -14.44 -0.75 -8.26
N ALA A 190 -14.11 -0.89 -9.55
CA ALA A 190 -13.59 -2.15 -10.05
C ALA A 190 -12.32 -2.48 -9.26
N MET A 191 -12.10 -3.77 -8.95
CA MET A 191 -10.79 -4.22 -8.48
C MET A 191 -9.72 -3.64 -9.41
N PRO A 192 -8.57 -3.17 -8.89
CA PRO A 192 -7.53 -2.57 -9.72
C PRO A 192 -7.29 -3.47 -10.93
N PRO A 193 -7.48 -2.99 -12.16
CA PRO A 193 -7.51 -3.86 -13.31
C PRO A 193 -6.15 -4.53 -13.42
N LEU A 194 -6.11 -5.84 -13.14
CA LEU A 194 -4.98 -6.69 -13.48
C LEU A 194 -4.89 -6.90 -15.00
N ALA A 195 -5.72 -6.22 -15.78
CA ALA A 195 -5.75 -6.24 -17.24
C ALA A 195 -4.36 -5.95 -17.82
N GLU A 196 -3.69 -4.87 -17.41
CA GLU A 196 -2.35 -4.53 -17.91
C GLU A 196 -1.31 -5.60 -17.54
N ALA A 197 -1.33 -6.06 -16.28
CA ALA A 197 -0.43 -7.13 -15.82
C ALA A 197 -0.70 -8.46 -16.53
N LYS A 198 -1.97 -8.75 -16.86
CA LYS A 198 -2.41 -9.93 -17.61
C LYS A 198 -1.97 -9.84 -19.06
N VAL A 199 -2.22 -8.72 -19.74
CA VAL A 199 -1.80 -8.52 -21.13
C VAL A 199 -0.28 -8.61 -21.25
N PHE A 200 0.45 -8.00 -20.32
CA PHE A 200 1.91 -8.17 -20.26
C PHE A 200 2.32 -9.63 -20.06
N ALA A 201 1.76 -10.31 -19.05
CA ALA A 201 2.14 -11.69 -18.74
C ALA A 201 1.79 -12.67 -19.87
N ASP A 202 0.63 -12.51 -20.51
CA ASP A 202 0.22 -13.35 -21.64
C ASP A 202 1.18 -13.15 -22.84
N ARG A 203 1.56 -11.91 -23.17
CA ARG A 203 2.55 -11.64 -24.24
C ARG A 203 3.96 -12.09 -23.87
N ALA A 204 4.36 -11.90 -22.61
CA ALA A 204 5.67 -12.34 -22.13
C ALA A 204 5.77 -13.86 -22.15
N SER A 205 4.70 -14.58 -21.81
CA SER A 205 4.59 -16.03 -21.89
C SER A 205 4.89 -16.55 -23.29
N GLU A 206 4.32 -15.92 -24.32
CA GLU A 206 4.57 -16.26 -25.72
C GLU A 206 6.04 -16.08 -26.12
N ILE A 207 6.68 -14.97 -25.72
CA ILE A 207 8.10 -14.68 -26.02
C ILE A 207 9.04 -15.61 -25.25
N ILE A 208 8.75 -15.88 -23.98
CA ILE A 208 9.54 -16.78 -23.13
C ILE A 208 9.52 -18.19 -23.73
N GLY A 209 8.34 -18.66 -24.15
CA GLY A 209 8.15 -20.00 -24.69
C GLY A 209 8.66 -21.06 -23.71
N ARG A 210 9.68 -21.83 -24.12
CA ARG A 210 10.33 -22.85 -23.27
C ARG A 210 11.55 -22.34 -22.50
N GLY A 211 11.88 -21.06 -22.61
CA GLY A 211 13.03 -20.47 -21.92
C GLY A 211 12.81 -20.32 -20.40
N THR A 212 13.90 -20.10 -19.69
CA THR A 212 13.88 -19.82 -18.25
C THR A 212 13.66 -18.34 -17.98
N TRP A 213 12.93 -18.02 -16.92
CA TRP A 213 12.70 -16.65 -16.50
C TRP A 213 12.98 -16.45 -15.01
N SER A 214 13.33 -15.22 -14.64
CA SER A 214 13.49 -14.78 -13.25
C SER A 214 12.79 -13.45 -13.02
N PRO A 215 12.31 -13.19 -11.78
CA PRO A 215 11.76 -11.91 -11.41
C PRO A 215 12.88 -10.97 -10.98
N GLY A 216 12.88 -9.76 -11.53
CA GLY A 216 13.59 -8.62 -10.98
C GLY A 216 12.79 -7.99 -9.82
N PRO A 217 13.06 -6.72 -9.48
CA PRO A 217 12.26 -5.96 -8.52
C PRO A 217 10.85 -5.72 -9.05
N LEU A 218 9.95 -6.67 -8.79
CA LEU A 218 8.51 -6.57 -9.04
C LEU A 218 7.80 -6.22 -7.75
N ARG A 219 7.19 -5.03 -7.69
CA ARG A 219 6.48 -4.54 -6.51
C ARG A 219 4.98 -4.74 -6.61
N GLY A 220 4.36 -4.99 -5.46
CA GLY A 220 2.91 -5.00 -5.30
C GLY A 220 2.20 -6.21 -5.91
N VAL A 221 0.87 -6.13 -5.86
CA VAL A 221 -0.06 -7.21 -6.24
C VAL A 221 0.14 -7.68 -7.68
N SER A 222 0.34 -6.74 -8.60
CA SER A 222 0.54 -7.06 -10.01
C SER A 222 1.84 -7.84 -10.27
N GLY A 223 2.89 -7.59 -9.49
CA GLY A 223 4.12 -8.38 -9.54
C GLY A 223 3.90 -9.83 -9.13
N ASN A 224 3.14 -10.06 -8.05
CA ASN A 224 2.75 -11.41 -7.62
C ASN A 224 1.83 -12.09 -8.62
N PHE A 225 0.89 -11.35 -9.21
CA PHE A 225 0.01 -11.85 -10.26
C PHE A 225 0.80 -12.31 -11.49
N ILE A 226 1.80 -11.54 -11.94
CA ILE A 226 2.67 -11.93 -13.07
C ILE A 226 3.42 -13.23 -12.74
N LYS A 227 3.96 -13.36 -11.51
CA LYS A 227 4.64 -14.60 -11.07
C LYS A 227 3.71 -15.81 -11.13
N TYR A 228 2.47 -15.65 -10.65
CA TYR A 228 1.48 -16.71 -10.70
C TYR A 228 1.08 -17.06 -12.14
N ARG A 229 0.85 -16.05 -12.97
CA ARG A 229 0.45 -16.24 -14.38
C ARG A 229 1.52 -16.95 -15.21
N LEU A 230 2.80 -16.74 -14.87
CA LEU A 230 3.95 -17.36 -15.54
C LEU A 230 4.48 -18.61 -14.84
N ALA A 231 3.77 -19.15 -13.83
CA ALA A 231 4.19 -20.35 -13.11
C ALA A 231 4.28 -21.61 -14.00
N GLY A 232 3.67 -21.58 -15.20
CA GLY A 232 3.82 -22.63 -16.21
C GLY A 232 5.17 -22.65 -16.93
N HIS A 233 6.00 -21.62 -16.78
CA HIS A 233 7.33 -21.54 -17.40
C HIS A 233 8.44 -21.87 -16.40
N PRO A 234 9.57 -22.44 -16.85
CA PRO A 234 10.71 -22.73 -15.99
C PRO A 234 11.22 -21.49 -15.24
N TYR A 235 11.05 -21.50 -13.91
CA TYR A 235 11.47 -20.42 -13.02
C TYR A 235 12.89 -20.67 -12.52
N VAL A 236 13.73 -19.64 -12.57
CA VAL A 236 15.08 -19.65 -12.00
C VAL A 236 15.19 -18.55 -10.95
N PRO A 237 15.56 -18.86 -9.69
CA PRO A 237 15.66 -17.85 -8.65
C PRO A 237 16.76 -16.81 -8.97
N PRO A 238 16.59 -15.56 -8.52
CA PRO A 238 17.62 -14.53 -8.70
C PRO A 238 18.97 -14.98 -8.10
N GLY A 239 20.04 -14.86 -8.88
CA GLY A 239 21.41 -15.24 -8.46
C GLY A 239 21.79 -16.71 -8.69
N ALA A 240 20.91 -17.54 -9.28
CA ALA A 240 21.27 -18.90 -9.66
C ALA A 240 22.20 -18.97 -10.88
N ASP A 241 22.96 -20.06 -10.97
CA ASP A 241 23.83 -20.43 -12.08
C ASP A 241 23.35 -21.76 -12.70
N PRO A 242 22.97 -21.81 -13.99
CA PRO A 242 22.98 -20.72 -14.95
C PRO A 242 21.87 -19.67 -14.70
N PRO A 243 22.12 -18.39 -15.04
CA PRO A 243 21.12 -17.34 -14.88
C PRO A 243 19.92 -17.58 -15.80
N ALA A 244 18.76 -17.04 -15.40
CA ALA A 244 17.60 -17.03 -16.27
C ALA A 244 17.88 -16.30 -17.59
N ARG A 245 17.37 -16.84 -18.70
CA ARG A 245 17.45 -16.21 -20.02
C ARG A 245 16.66 -14.90 -20.07
N TYR A 246 15.52 -14.87 -19.39
CA TYR A 246 14.64 -13.71 -19.35
C TYR A 246 14.50 -13.15 -17.93
N LEU A 247 14.46 -11.82 -17.83
CA LEU A 247 14.24 -11.07 -16.60
C LEU A 247 12.97 -10.23 -16.74
N ILE A 248 12.04 -10.37 -15.80
CA ILE A 248 10.85 -9.54 -15.74
C ILE A 248 11.00 -8.51 -14.63
N THR A 249 10.98 -7.22 -14.97
CA THR A 249 11.27 -6.13 -14.02
C THR A 249 10.40 -4.91 -14.26
N GLN A 250 10.29 -4.03 -13.26
CA GLN A 250 9.72 -2.68 -13.40
C GLN A 250 10.80 -1.62 -13.60
N THR A 251 12.07 -1.96 -13.33
CA THR A 251 13.24 -1.12 -13.52
C THR A 251 14.21 -1.86 -14.43
N PRO A 252 14.16 -1.65 -15.75
CA PRO A 252 15.06 -2.31 -16.68
C PRO A 252 16.50 -1.85 -16.39
N GLY A 253 17.41 -2.82 -16.26
CA GLY A 253 18.85 -2.60 -16.16
C GLY A 253 19.52 -2.89 -17.49
N GLU A 254 20.63 -3.64 -17.47
CA GLU A 254 21.34 -4.09 -18.68
C GLU A 254 20.61 -5.26 -19.38
N GLY A 255 20.70 -5.28 -20.71
CA GLY A 255 20.12 -6.30 -21.59
C GLY A 255 19.16 -5.75 -22.64
N THR A 256 18.65 -6.62 -23.51
CA THR A 256 17.76 -6.26 -24.60
C THR A 256 16.29 -6.32 -24.16
N ILE A 257 15.58 -5.19 -24.20
CA ILE A 257 14.15 -5.13 -23.89
C ILE A 257 13.37 -5.75 -25.06
N LEU A 258 12.72 -6.89 -24.82
CA LEU A 258 11.91 -7.58 -25.84
C LEU A 258 10.44 -7.18 -25.81
N LEU A 259 9.93 -6.81 -24.64
CA LEU A 259 8.54 -6.40 -24.45
C LEU A 259 8.47 -5.33 -23.36
N GLN A 260 7.75 -4.27 -23.66
CA GLN A 260 7.33 -3.26 -22.70
C GLN A 260 5.81 -3.14 -22.76
N HIS A 261 5.14 -3.22 -21.61
CA HIS A 261 3.73 -2.92 -21.50
C HIS A 261 3.41 -2.37 -20.12
N ALA A 262 2.74 -1.22 -20.08
CA ALA A 262 2.60 -0.41 -18.87
C ALA A 262 3.96 -0.22 -18.17
N ASN A 263 4.06 -0.62 -16.90
CA ASN A 263 5.27 -0.47 -16.08
C ASN A 263 6.14 -1.75 -16.04
N TYR A 264 5.90 -2.72 -16.94
CA TYR A 264 6.60 -4.00 -16.94
C TYR A 264 7.47 -4.15 -18.18
N TYR A 265 8.64 -4.73 -17.96
CA TYR A 265 9.64 -4.99 -18.98
C TYR A 265 10.02 -6.46 -18.95
N LEU A 266 10.03 -7.10 -20.11
CA LEU A 266 10.69 -8.37 -20.36
C LEU A 266 12.04 -8.07 -20.99
N VAL A 267 13.10 -8.33 -20.24
CA VAL A 267 14.48 -8.12 -20.68
C VAL A 267 15.08 -9.49 -20.98
N GLN A 268 15.59 -9.66 -22.19
CA GLN A 268 16.48 -10.78 -22.47
C GLN A 268 17.85 -10.40 -21.94
N LYS A 269 18.38 -11.23 -21.04
CA LYS A 269 19.78 -11.13 -20.70
C LYS A 269 20.55 -11.63 -21.91
N ASP A 270 21.22 -10.71 -22.60
CA ASP A 270 22.30 -11.09 -23.49
C ASP A 270 23.27 -11.91 -22.62
N ARG A 271 23.63 -13.11 -23.09
CA ARG A 271 24.38 -14.09 -22.27
C ARG A 271 25.57 -13.41 -21.55
N PRO A 272 25.98 -13.87 -20.37
CA PRO A 272 27.35 -13.59 -19.94
C PRO A 272 28.35 -14.03 -21.02
#